data_AF-A0A7X7I336-F1
#
_entry.id   AF-A0A7X7I336-F1
#
_cell.length_a   1.000
_cell.length_b   1.000
_cell.length_c   1.000
_cell.angle_alpha   90.00
_cell.angle_beta   90.00
_cell.angle_gamma   90.00
#
_symmetry.space_group_name_H-M   'P 1'
#
loop_
_entity.id
_entity.type
_entity.pdbx_description
1 polymer ?
#
loop_
_entity_poly.entity_id
_entity_poly.type
_entity_poly.pdbx_seq_one_letter_code
_entity_poly.pdbx_strand_id
1 'polypeptide(L)'
;MGGIVEVDEKIENAFMSLPSEDKTAVIRHGAAIRFSELSKRHFLAGEKVRSFEEKYAVKLSELQESGLPDDADFEMHEDYIMCCHWSDVIEKTEKQMEALRPL
;
A
#
# COMPACT_ATOMS: atom_id res chain seq x y z
N MET A 1 23.88 -1.63 10.53
CA MET A 1 23.21 -1.67 9.22
C MET A 1 23.76 -2.72 8.25
N GLY A 2 24.93 -3.35 8.47
CA GLY A 2 25.52 -4.30 7.49
C GLY A 2 24.83 -5.67 7.33
N GLY A 3 24.13 -6.17 8.34
CA GLY A 3 23.60 -7.54 8.32
C GLY A 3 22.36 -7.78 7.43
N ILE A 4 21.57 -6.75 7.11
CA ILE A 4 20.36 -6.91 6.27
C ILE A 4 20.75 -6.98 4.79
N VAL A 5 21.66 -6.10 4.36
CA VAL A 5 22.15 -6.03 2.97
C VAL A 5 22.85 -7.34 2.58
N GLU A 6 23.68 -7.90 3.47
CA GLU A 6 24.35 -9.20 3.23
C GLU A 6 23.37 -10.38 3.12
N VAL A 7 22.19 -10.30 3.76
CA VAL A 7 21.17 -11.34 3.68
C VAL A 7 20.42 -11.24 2.35
N ASP A 8 20.08 -10.04 1.92
CA ASP A 8 19.39 -9.80 0.65
C ASP A 8 20.25 -10.25 -0.55
N GLU A 9 21.55 -9.93 -0.54
CA GLU A 9 22.50 -10.37 -1.57
C GLU A 9 22.62 -11.90 -1.63
N LYS A 10 22.61 -12.59 -0.50
CA LYS A 10 22.69 -14.07 -0.47
C LYS A 10 21.43 -14.70 -1.06
N ILE A 11 20.27 -14.16 -0.75
CA ILE A 11 18.99 -14.64 -1.29
C ILE A 11 18.94 -14.41 -2.80
N GLU A 12 19.34 -13.23 -3.27
CA GLU A 12 19.36 -12.91 -4.70
C GLU A 12 20.32 -13.81 -5.47
N ASN A 13 21.54 -14.03 -4.96
CA ASN A 13 22.50 -14.95 -5.56
C ASN A 13 21.98 -16.39 -5.60
N ALA A 14 21.33 -16.86 -4.53
CA ALA A 14 20.72 -18.18 -4.49
C ALA A 14 19.60 -18.30 -5.54
N PHE A 15 18.71 -17.31 -5.62
CA PHE A 15 17.66 -17.25 -6.63
C PHE A 15 18.23 -17.24 -8.06
N MET A 16 19.28 -16.46 -8.30
CA MET A 16 19.98 -16.38 -9.59
C MET A 16 20.66 -17.70 -9.99
N SER A 17 21.02 -18.55 -9.02
CA SER A 17 21.59 -19.87 -9.29
C SER A 17 20.57 -20.93 -9.69
N LEU A 18 19.26 -20.66 -9.51
CA LEU A 18 18.20 -21.61 -9.84
C LEU A 18 18.07 -21.83 -11.36
N PRO A 19 17.61 -23.02 -11.80
CA PRO A 19 17.13 -23.24 -13.15
C PRO A 19 16.05 -22.23 -13.57
N SER A 20 15.94 -21.94 -14.86
CA SER A 20 14.97 -20.95 -15.37
C SER A 20 13.51 -21.30 -15.08
N GLU A 21 13.18 -22.60 -15.05
CA GLU A 21 11.84 -23.08 -14.70
C GLU A 21 11.50 -22.75 -13.24
N ASP A 22 12.41 -23.04 -12.32
CA ASP A 22 12.24 -22.76 -10.89
C ASP A 22 12.17 -21.26 -10.61
N LYS A 23 12.99 -20.44 -11.29
CA LYS A 23 12.88 -18.96 -11.19
C LYS A 23 11.49 -18.47 -11.58
N THR A 24 10.96 -18.99 -12.68
CA THR A 24 9.64 -18.61 -13.18
C THR A 24 8.55 -19.03 -12.21
N ALA A 25 8.64 -20.24 -11.66
CA ALA A 25 7.70 -20.74 -10.66
C ALA A 25 7.72 -19.87 -9.40
N VAL A 26 8.91 -19.56 -8.86
CA VAL A 26 9.07 -18.70 -7.69
C VAL A 26 8.53 -17.29 -7.95
N ILE A 27 8.80 -16.68 -9.10
CA ILE A 27 8.26 -15.36 -9.47
C ILE A 27 6.72 -15.41 -9.51
N ARG A 28 6.12 -16.39 -10.19
CA ARG A 28 4.66 -16.52 -10.29
C ARG A 28 4.00 -16.70 -8.92
N HIS A 29 4.53 -17.61 -8.11
CA HIS A 29 3.99 -17.86 -6.77
C HIS A 29 4.17 -16.65 -5.85
N GLY A 30 5.36 -16.04 -5.86
CA GLY A 30 5.64 -14.82 -5.09
C GLY A 30 4.76 -13.65 -5.52
N ALA A 31 4.58 -13.44 -6.83
CA ALA A 31 3.70 -12.41 -7.38
C ALA A 31 2.25 -12.60 -6.92
N ALA A 32 1.72 -13.83 -6.98
CA ALA A 32 0.36 -14.13 -6.52
C ALA A 32 0.16 -13.84 -5.03
N ILE A 33 1.11 -14.25 -4.17
CA ILE A 33 1.06 -13.97 -2.73
C ILE A 33 1.12 -12.47 -2.47
N ARG A 34 2.10 -11.78 -3.07
CA ARG A 34 2.29 -10.35 -2.89
C ARG A 34 1.09 -9.55 -3.39
N PHE A 35 0.50 -9.92 -4.53
CA PHE A 35 -0.71 -9.31 -5.05
C PHE A 35 -1.89 -9.46 -4.08
N SER A 36 -2.06 -10.63 -3.47
CA SER A 36 -3.09 -10.88 -2.46
C SER A 36 -2.92 -9.98 -1.22
N GLU A 37 -1.69 -9.84 -0.72
CA GLU A 37 -1.37 -8.96 0.40
C GLU A 37 -1.65 -7.50 0.09
N LEU A 38 -1.22 -7.02 -1.08
CA LEU A 38 -1.48 -5.66 -1.54
C LEU A 38 -2.98 -5.41 -1.71
N SER A 39 -3.73 -6.36 -2.25
CA SER A 39 -5.18 -6.26 -2.40
C SER A 39 -5.88 -6.09 -1.05
N LYS A 40 -5.47 -6.87 -0.03
CA LYS A 40 -6.02 -6.73 1.33
C LYS A 40 -5.71 -5.36 1.94
N ARG A 41 -4.48 -4.87 1.72
CA ARG A 41 -4.06 -3.55 2.22
C ARG A 41 -4.79 -2.41 1.51
N HIS A 42 -4.95 -2.51 0.19
CA HIS A 42 -5.74 -1.58 -0.61
C HIS A 42 -7.19 -1.53 -0.14
N PHE A 43 -7.80 -2.71 0.07
CA PHE A 43 -9.17 -2.80 0.60
C PHE A 43 -9.30 -2.12 1.97
N LEU A 44 -8.42 -2.44 2.92
CA LEU A 44 -8.43 -1.81 4.25
C LEU A 44 -8.28 -0.28 4.16
N ALA A 45 -7.39 0.21 3.30
CA ALA A 45 -7.18 1.65 3.11
C ALA A 45 -8.44 2.32 2.55
N GLY A 46 -9.10 1.69 1.56
CA GLY A 46 -10.38 2.15 1.03
C GLY A 46 -11.48 2.19 2.08
N GLU A 47 -11.60 1.16 2.93
CA GLU A 47 -12.55 1.15 4.05
C GLU A 47 -12.26 2.29 5.04
N LYS A 48 -10.99 2.57 5.34
CA LYS A 48 -10.60 3.66 6.25
C LYS A 48 -10.95 5.04 5.71
N VAL A 49 -10.68 5.29 4.43
CA VAL A 49 -11.09 6.54 3.76
C VAL A 49 -12.61 6.65 3.77
N ARG A 50 -13.34 5.58 3.40
CA ARG A 50 -14.81 5.61 3.39
C ARG A 50 -15.39 5.90 4.77
N SER A 51 -14.90 5.25 5.83
CA SER A 51 -15.36 5.51 7.20
C SER A 51 -15.12 6.94 7.65
N PHE A 52 -14.00 7.56 7.24
CA PHE A 52 -13.75 8.98 7.49
C PHE A 52 -14.79 9.86 6.78
N GLU A 53 -15.03 9.62 5.49
CA GLU A 53 -16.00 10.39 4.71
C GLU A 53 -17.42 10.25 5.24
N GLU A 54 -17.78 9.06 5.72
CA GLU A 54 -19.07 8.80 6.38
C GLU A 54 -19.18 9.51 7.73
N LYS A 55 -18.11 9.50 8.54
CA LYS A 55 -18.07 10.13 9.88
C LYS A 55 -18.27 11.64 9.80
N TYR A 56 -17.62 12.30 8.85
CA TYR A 56 -17.61 13.76 8.72
C TYR A 56 -18.54 14.28 7.61
N ALA A 57 -19.23 13.39 6.89
CA ALA A 57 -20.11 13.71 5.77
C ALA A 57 -19.45 14.62 4.71
N VAL A 58 -18.16 14.42 4.44
CA VAL A 58 -17.33 15.23 3.54
C VAL A 58 -16.40 14.33 2.73
N LYS A 59 -16.05 14.72 1.51
CA LYS A 59 -15.04 13.97 0.73
C LYS A 59 -13.63 14.37 1.16
N LEU A 60 -12.71 13.40 1.23
CA LEU A 60 -11.32 13.71 1.54
C LEU A 60 -10.72 14.68 0.51
N SER A 61 -11.06 14.52 -0.77
CA SER A 61 -10.62 15.40 -1.85
C SER A 61 -11.05 16.85 -1.65
N GLU A 62 -12.25 17.08 -1.11
CA GLU A 62 -12.74 18.44 -0.82
C GLU A 62 -11.91 19.10 0.29
N LEU A 63 -11.55 18.35 1.33
CA LEU A 63 -10.69 18.83 2.42
C LEU A 63 -9.25 19.06 1.96
N GLN A 64 -8.75 18.27 1.02
CA GLN A 64 -7.41 18.46 0.47
C GLN A 64 -7.30 19.76 -0.35
N GLU A 65 -8.39 20.19 -0.99
CA GLU A 65 -8.44 21.43 -1.75
C GLU A 65 -8.73 22.66 -0.89
N SER A 66 -9.71 22.54 0.03
CA SER A 66 -10.23 23.68 0.80
C SER A 66 -9.62 23.83 2.20
N GLY A 67 -8.91 22.80 2.67
CA GLY A 67 -8.43 22.72 4.05
C GLY A 67 -9.51 22.21 5.01
N LEU A 68 -9.13 22.05 6.28
CA LEU A 68 -10.08 21.74 7.33
C LEU A 68 -10.89 23.00 7.71
N PRO A 69 -12.16 22.83 8.13
CA PRO A 69 -12.98 23.95 8.56
C PRO A 69 -12.43 24.60 9.84
N ASP A 70 -12.74 25.88 10.05
CA ASP A 70 -12.24 26.67 11.20
C ASP A 70 -12.71 26.13 12.56
N ASP A 71 -13.82 25.39 12.59
CA ASP A 71 -14.39 24.74 13.77
C ASP A 71 -13.97 23.27 13.93
N ALA A 72 -13.01 22.79 13.13
CA ALA A 72 -12.45 21.45 13.27
C ALA A 72 -11.84 21.26 14.67
N ASP A 73 -12.30 20.21 15.35
CA ASP A 73 -11.72 19.83 16.63
C ASP A 73 -10.42 19.02 16.44
N PHE A 74 -9.73 18.78 17.56
CA PHE A 74 -8.50 18.01 17.56
C PHE A 74 -8.66 16.61 16.95
N GLU A 75 -9.83 15.98 17.15
CA GLU A 75 -10.10 14.64 16.62
C GLU A 75 -10.19 14.66 15.10
N MET A 76 -10.88 15.64 14.52
CA MET A 76 -10.96 15.81 13.06
C MET A 76 -9.60 16.07 12.44
N HIS A 77 -8.72 16.84 13.10
CA HIS A 77 -7.36 17.06 12.63
C HIS A 77 -6.54 15.75 12.54
N GLU A 78 -6.55 14.95 13.61
CA GLU A 78 -5.84 13.67 13.63
C GLU A 78 -6.43 12.68 12.62
N ASP A 79 -7.76 12.60 12.56
CA ASP A 79 -8.46 11.74 11.60
C ASP A 79 -8.16 12.15 10.16
N TYR A 80 -8.05 13.45 9.86
CA TYR A 80 -7.67 13.95 8.55
C TYR A 80 -6.25 13.54 8.16
N ILE A 81 -5.27 13.71 9.07
CA ILE A 81 -3.87 13.30 8.84
C ILE A 81 -3.81 11.79 8.57
N MET A 82 -4.51 11.00 9.39
CA MET A 82 -4.58 9.55 9.21
C MET A 82 -5.28 9.16 7.90
N CYS A 83 -6.35 9.85 7.52
CA CYS A 83 -7.07 9.61 6.27
C CYS A 83 -6.20 9.92 5.04
N CYS A 84 -5.42 11.01 5.07
CA CYS A 84 -4.44 11.32 4.04
C CYS A 84 -3.40 10.20 3.88
N HIS A 85 -2.91 9.64 4.99
CA HIS A 85 -2.03 8.47 4.94
C HIS A 85 -2.71 7.27 4.28
N TRP A 86 -3.98 7.00 4.56
CA TRP A 86 -4.69 5.88 3.92
C TRP A 86 -4.93 6.12 2.42
N SER A 87 -5.20 7.35 2.00
CA SER A 87 -5.29 7.72 0.58
C SER A 87 -3.98 7.43 -0.16
N ASP A 88 -2.84 7.82 0.40
CA ASP A 88 -1.51 7.45 -0.12
C ASP A 88 -1.31 5.94 -0.24
N VAL A 89 -1.82 5.17 0.73
CA VAL A 89 -1.70 3.71 0.73
C VAL A 89 -2.51 3.10 -0.42
N ILE A 90 -3.68 3.64 -0.75
CA ILE A 90 -4.48 3.24 -1.91
C ILE A 90 -3.63 3.41 -3.18
N GLU A 91 -3.13 4.61 -3.44
CA GLU A 91 -2.34 4.90 -4.65
C GLU A 91 -1.09 4.02 -4.76
N LYS A 92 -0.34 3.88 -3.65
CA LYS A 92 0.88 3.06 -3.61
C LYS A 92 0.58 1.59 -3.87
N THR A 93 -0.47 1.04 -3.25
CA THR A 93 -0.83 -0.36 -3.42
C THR A 93 -1.38 -0.64 -4.81
N GLU A 94 -2.19 0.26 -5.38
CA GLU A 94 -2.67 0.17 -6.76
C GLU A 94 -1.51 0.13 -7.77
N LYS A 95 -0.55 1.05 -7.64
CA LYS A 95 0.65 1.07 -8.49
C LYS A 95 1.48 -0.21 -8.39
N GLN A 96 1.62 -0.75 -7.18
CA GLN A 96 2.34 -2.02 -6.96
C GLN A 96 1.59 -3.22 -7.52
N MET A 97 0.26 -3.24 -7.40
CA MET A 97 -0.59 -4.28 -7.97
C MET A 97 -0.52 -4.27 -9.51
N GLU A 98 -0.53 -3.09 -10.13
CA GLU A 98 -0.42 -2.96 -11.59
C GLU A 98 0.93 -3.48 -12.11
N ALA A 99 2.02 -3.23 -11.38
CA ALA A 99 3.34 -3.76 -11.73
C ALA A 99 3.42 -5.30 -11.67
N LEU A 100 2.57 -5.94 -10.84
CA LEU A 100 2.53 -7.40 -10.69
C LEU A 100 1.51 -8.08 -11.61
N ARG A 101 0.53 -7.35 -12.14
CA ARG A 101 -0.56 -7.90 -12.98
C ARG A 101 -0.09 -8.66 -14.23
N PRO A 102 1.03 -8.31 -14.90
CA PRO A 102 1.53 -9.06 -16.06
C PRO A 102 2.24 -10.39 -15.73
N LEU A 103 2.50 -10.69 -14.44
CA LEU A 103 3.27 -11.85 -13.98
C LEU A 103 2.37 -13.06 -13.71
#